data_AF-F7LZH4-F1
#
_entry.id   AF-F7LZH4-F1
#
_cell.length_a   1.000
_cell.length_b   1.000
_cell.length_c   1.000
_cell.angle_alpha   90.00
_cell.angle_beta   90.00
_cell.angle_gamma   90.00
#
_symmetry.space_group_name_H-M   'P 1'
#
loop_
_entity.id
_entity.type
_entity.pdbx_description
1 polymer ?
#
loop_
_entity_poly.entity_id
_entity_poly.type
_entity_poly.pdbx_seq_one_letter_code
_entity_poly.pdbx_strand_id
1 'polypeptide(L)' 'MEYGKYGVVRNNYYTLTLTKVNGNGTPWYPGGGPEDPDEEEDIDKKGAYLHFEIKVAPWIYWTTNFEI' A
#
# COMPACT_ATOMS: atom_id res chain seq x y z
N MET A 1 14.69 -6.62 8.00
CA MET A 1 13.27 -6.22 8.15
C MET A 1 12.82 -6.35 9.60
N GLU A 2 12.02 -5.41 10.08
CA GLU A 2 11.40 -5.44 11.41
C GLU A 2 10.05 -6.18 11.35
N TYR A 3 9.75 -7.00 12.37
CA TYR A 3 8.50 -7.76 12.43
C TYR A 3 7.30 -6.82 12.60
N GLY A 4 6.26 -7.01 11.79
CA GLY A 4 5.04 -6.18 11.81
C GLY A 4 5.10 -4.90 10.97
N LYS A 5 6.23 -4.61 10.31
CA LYS A 5 6.38 -3.47 9.40
C LYS A 5 5.51 -3.58 8.14
N TYR A 6 5.31 -4.81 7.66
CA TYR A 6 4.53 -5.11 6.46
C TYR A 6 3.45 -6.14 6.75
N GLY A 7 2.29 -5.97 6.14
CA GLY A 7 1.19 -6.91 6.22
C GLY A 7 -0.18 -6.24 6.10
N VAL A 8 -1.15 -7.02 5.66
CA VAL A 8 -2.57 -6.63 5.66
C VAL A 8 -3.28 -7.48 6.69
N VAL A 9 -3.80 -6.84 7.74
CA VAL A 9 -4.43 -7.50 8.87
C VAL A 9 -5.94 -7.28 8.81
N ARG A 10 -6.71 -8.33 9.08
CA ARG A 10 -8.18 -8.28 9.08
C ARG A 10 -8.72 -7.12 9.94
N ASN A 11 -9.86 -6.55 9.54
CA ASN A 11 -10.57 -5.48 10.25
C ASN A 11 -9.78 -4.15 10.41
N ASN A 12 -8.81 -3.91 9.54
CA ASN A 12 -8.10 -2.64 9.43
C ASN A 12 -8.41 -1.99 8.08
N TYR A 13 -8.48 -0.66 8.09
CA TYR A 13 -8.64 0.18 6.92
C TYR A 13 -7.30 0.86 6.61
N TYR A 14 -6.73 0.54 5.44
CA TYR A 14 -5.44 1.04 4.97
C TYR A 14 -5.67 2.13 3.93
N THR A 15 -5.33 3.37 4.27
CA THR A 15 -5.39 4.51 3.36
C THR A 15 -4.00 4.77 2.80
N LEU A 16 -3.87 4.72 1.48
CA LEU A 16 -2.63 5.03 0.76
C LEU A 16 -2.81 6.38 0.05
N THR A 17 -2.07 7.39 0.48
CA THR A 17 -2.05 8.71 -0.16
C THR A 17 -0.78 8.84 -1.00
N LEU A 18 -0.94 8.90 -2.33
CA LEU A 18 0.18 9.18 -3.23
C LEU A 18 0.56 10.65 -3.13
N THR A 19 1.78 10.96 -2.70
CA THR A 19 2.25 12.34 -2.54
C THR A 19 3.20 12.77 -3.67
N LYS A 20 3.96 11.84 -4.24
CA LYS A 20 4.92 12.14 -5.31
C LYS A 20 5.16 10.95 -6.24
N VAL A 21 5.42 11.25 -7.51
CA VAL A 21 5.90 10.31 -8.52
C VAL A 21 7.28 10.76 -8.98
N ASN A 22 8.30 9.91 -8.87
CA ASN A 22 9.70 10.24 -9.15
C ASN A 22 10.22 9.71 -10.49
N GLY A 23 9.40 9.01 -11.29
CA GLY A 23 9.82 8.48 -12.58
C GLY A 23 8.68 7.82 -13.35
N ASN A 24 8.96 7.41 -14.58
CA ASN A 24 8.08 6.55 -15.35
C ASN A 24 8.02 5.16 -14.70
N GLY A 25 6.81 4.64 -14.53
CA GLY A 25 6.61 3.24 -14.16
C GLY A 25 6.89 2.31 -15.34
N THR A 26 6.55 1.03 -15.16
CA THR A 26 6.62 0.03 -16.23
C THR A 26 5.37 0.12 -17.13
N PRO A 27 5.51 -0.13 -18.45
CA PRO A 27 4.37 -0.16 -19.36
C PRO A 27 3.51 -1.44 -19.24
N TRP A 28 3.99 -2.46 -18.52
CA TRP A 28 3.26 -3.67 -18.16
C TRP A 28 2.86 -3.65 -16.68
N TYR A 29 1.86 -4.46 -16.32
CA TYR A 29 1.46 -4.65 -14.93
C TYR A 29 2.56 -5.40 -14.14
N PRO A 30 2.79 -5.04 -12.87
CA PRO A 30 3.70 -5.78 -11.99
C PRO A 30 3.25 -7.25 -11.82
N GLY A 31 4.19 -8.19 -11.86
CA GLY A 31 3.99 -9.63 -11.63
C GLY A 31 3.89 -10.52 -12.89
N GLY A 32 4.25 -10.02 -14.07
CA GLY A 32 4.35 -10.79 -15.32
C GLY A 32 5.26 -10.20 -16.40
N GLY A 33 6.10 -9.22 -16.07
CA GLY A 33 7.03 -8.56 -16.97
C GLY A 33 8.49 -8.94 -16.74
N PRO A 34 9.38 -8.62 -17.70
CA PRO A 34 10.78 -9.02 -17.67
C PRO A 34 11.64 -8.30 -16.62
N GLU A 35 11.14 -7.20 -16.05
CA GLU A 35 11.83 -6.41 -14.99
C GLU A 35 11.09 -6.47 -13.65
N ASP A 36 10.22 -7.46 -13.45
CA ASP A 36 9.59 -7.61 -12.15
C ASP A 36 10.63 -8.00 -11.09
N PRO A 37 10.53 -7.40 -9.88
CA PRO A 37 11.40 -7.77 -8.79
C PRO A 37 11.18 -9.23 -8.42
N ASP A 38 12.28 -9.95 -8.15
CA ASP A 38 12.21 -11.32 -7.65
C ASP A 38 11.51 -11.33 -6.28
N GLU A 39 10.73 -12.38 -5.99
CA GLU A 39 9.98 -12.51 -4.73
C GLU A 39 10.88 -12.50 -3.48
N GLU A 40 12.17 -12.84 -3.64
CA GLU A 40 13.18 -12.83 -2.57
C GLU A 40 13.82 -11.45 -2.33
N GLU A 41 13.57 -10.47 -3.21
CA GLU A 41 14.18 -9.15 -3.04
C GLU A 41 13.55 -8.37 -1.89
N ASP A 42 14.43 -7.71 -1.11
CA ASP A 42 14.00 -6.86 -0.01
C ASP A 42 13.12 -5.71 -0.53
N ILE A 43 11.95 -5.56 0.06
CA ILE A 43 10.99 -4.49 -0.22
C ILE A 43 11.49 -3.11 0.24
N ASP A 44 12.48 -3.04 1.14
CA ASP A 44 13.12 -1.81 1.60
C ASP A 44 14.20 -1.29 0.62
N LYS A 45 13.85 -1.10 -0.65
CA LYS A 45 14.82 -0.60 -1.66
C LYS A 45 14.98 0.92 -1.64
N LYS A 46 16.22 1.36 -1.90
CA LYS A 46 16.53 2.77 -2.19
C LYS A 46 16.21 3.07 -3.65
N GLY A 47 15.26 3.97 -3.90
CA GLY A 47 14.88 4.41 -5.25
C GLY A 47 13.41 4.15 -5.58
N ALA A 48 12.49 4.73 -4.80
CA ALA A 48 11.06 4.51 -4.98
C ALA A 48 10.50 5.32 -6.17
N TYR A 49 9.76 4.63 -7.06
CA TYR A 49 8.99 5.25 -8.15
C TYR A 49 7.88 6.16 -7.63
N LEU A 50 7.23 5.74 -6.54
CA LEU A 50 6.09 6.39 -5.92
C LEU A 50 6.38 6.65 -4.45
N HIS A 51 5.96 7.82 -3.98
CA HIS A 51 6.00 8.17 -2.57
C HIS A 51 4.58 8.11 -2.00
N PHE A 52 4.36 7.21 -1.06
CA PHE A 52 3.08 7.05 -0.38
C PHE A 52 3.18 7.44 1.09
N GLU A 53 2.16 8.12 1.57
CA GLU A 53 1.84 8.19 3.00
C GLU A 53 0.78 7.13 3.29
N ILE A 54 1.08 6.18 4.19
CA ILE A 54 0.17 5.09 4.55
C ILE A 54 -0.37 5.34 5.96
N LYS A 55 -1.70 5.33 6.10
CA LYS A 55 -2.39 5.43 7.39
C LYS A 55 -3.23 4.20 7.62
N VAL A 56 -3.18 3.67 8.84
CA VAL A 56 -3.95 2.50 9.25
C VAL A 56 -4.94 2.93 10.33
N ALA A 57 -6.22 2.63 10.12
CA ALA A 57 -7.29 2.92 11.06
C ALA A 57 -8.13 1.66 11.30
N PRO A 58 -8.83 1.54 12.46
CA PRO A 58 -9.77 0.45 12.66
C PRO A 58 -10.94 0.55 11.67
N TRP A 59 -11.40 -0.58 11.15
CA TRP A 59 -12.64 -0.61 10.37
C TRP A 59 -13.84 -0.45 11.31
N ILE A 60 -14.56 0.66 11.15
CA ILE A 60 -15.75 1.00 11.95
C ILE A 60 -17.02 0.95 11.11
N TYR A 61 -18.16 0.69 11.77
CA TYR A 61 -19.50 0.85 11.19
C TYR A 61 -20.18 2.06 11.84
N TRP A 62 -21.15 2.65 11.15
CA TRP A 62 -21.96 3.75 11.67
C TRP A 62 -23.44 3.39 11.60
N THR A 63 -24.22 3.86 12.56
CA THR A 63 -25.68 3.69 12.61
C THR A 63 -26.33 5.04 12.74
N THR A 64 -27.26 5.35 11.84
CA THR A 64 -28.06 6.58 11.91
C THR A 64 -29.42 6.22 12.49
N ASN A 65 -29.69 6.65 13.71
CA ASN A 65 -31.04 6.60 14.28
C ASN A 65 -31.74 7.91 13.91
N PHE A 66 -32.90 7.82 13.27
CA PHE A 66 -33.80 8.96 13.11
C PHE A 66 -35.20 8.55 13.56
N GLU A 67 -35.87 9.44 14.28
CA GLU A 67 -37.28 9.33 14.61
C GLU A 67 -38.08 10.04 13.49
N ILE A 68 -39.16 9.40 13.01
CA ILE A 68 -40.16 9.98 12.10
C ILE A 68 -41.32 10.51 12.95
#